data_AF-A0AAD8CT42-F1
#
_entry.id   AF-A0AAD8CT42-F1
#
_cell.length_a   1.000
_cell.length_b   1.000
_cell.length_c   1.000
_cell.angle_alpha   90.00
_cell.angle_beta   90.00
_cell.angle_gamma   90.00
#
_symmetry.space_group_name_H-M   'P 1'
#
loop_
_entity.id
_entity.type
_entity.pdbx_description
1 polymer ?
#
loop_
_entity_poly.entity_id
_entity_poly.type
_entity_poly.pdbx_seq_one_letter_code
_entity_poly.pdbx_strand_id
1 'polypeptide(L)'
;MVLSRLPRWTRRSLRSCPWLDSPWLAACKRRVFTVSLPKKDVYTGLSLALFLLHFGVLMSDLTLHHVAQTAERSSHRYTVTLMLSHVMSFYLSLLGSVYSLQAGARRLSAVALLSTCLNLTLFLARFSFEFVVIQYRGELY
;
A
#
# COMPACT_ATOMS: atom_id res chain seq x y z
N MET A 1 57.13 15.16 22.90
CA MET A 1 56.60 15.75 21.64
C MET A 1 55.25 15.12 21.35
N VAL A 2 54.18 15.65 21.99
CA VAL A 2 53.20 16.60 21.43
C VAL A 2 52.30 15.97 20.37
N LEU A 3 51.26 15.28 20.84
CA LEU A 3 49.91 15.31 20.26
C LEU A 3 48.84 15.07 21.35
N SER A 4 49.14 15.55 22.55
CA SER A 4 48.22 15.69 23.68
C SER A 4 47.62 17.09 23.68
N ARG A 5 46.70 17.40 22.74
CA ARG A 5 45.86 18.61 22.76
C ARG A 5 44.82 18.59 21.63
N LEU A 6 43.76 17.81 21.80
CA LEU A 6 42.48 18.10 21.15
C LEU A 6 41.37 18.10 22.23
N PRO A 7 40.50 19.13 22.26
CA PRO A 7 39.59 19.37 23.37
C PRO A 7 38.44 18.35 23.42
N ARG A 8 38.09 17.98 24.65
CA ARG A 8 37.16 16.92 25.08
C ARG A 8 35.66 17.16 24.76
N TRP A 9 35.32 17.98 23.77
CA TRP A 9 33.96 18.51 23.57
C TRP A 9 33.17 17.96 22.38
N THR A 10 33.74 17.08 21.55
CA THR A 10 33.06 16.50 20.37
C THR A 10 32.54 15.07 20.59
N ARG A 11 32.10 14.73 21.81
CA ARG A 11 31.42 13.45 22.10
C ARG A 11 30.14 13.54 22.94
N ARG A 12 29.59 14.75 23.11
CA ARG A 12 28.40 15.01 23.96
C ARG A 12 27.25 15.76 23.26
N SER A 13 27.21 15.80 21.93
CA SER A 13 26.21 16.60 21.18
C SER A 13 25.21 15.77 20.35
N LEU A 14 24.96 14.51 20.71
CA LEU A 14 23.89 13.69 20.11
C LEU A 14 23.00 13.01 21.17
N ARG A 15 23.05 13.50 22.41
CA ARG A 15 22.23 13.03 23.55
C ARG A 15 21.35 14.13 24.16
N SER A 16 21.22 15.26 23.48
CA SER A 16 20.56 16.45 24.02
C SER A 16 19.63 17.08 22.98
N CYS A 17 18.66 16.31 22.48
CA CYS A 17 17.47 16.86 21.84
C CYS A 17 16.29 16.67 22.81
N PRO A 18 15.94 17.67 23.64
CA PRO A 18 14.85 17.55 24.63
C PRO A 18 13.45 17.44 24.01
N TRP A 19 13.34 17.49 22.67
CA TRP A 19 12.09 17.32 21.93
C TRP A 19 11.80 15.85 21.56
N LEU A 20 12.77 14.94 21.75
CA LEU A 20 12.67 13.53 21.35
C LEU A 20 12.27 12.59 22.50
N ASP A 21 11.88 13.13 23.65
CA ASP A 21 11.44 12.38 24.83
C ASP A 21 9.99 12.74 25.22
N SER A 22 9.17 13.16 24.26
CA SER A 22 7.75 13.36 24.54
C SER A 22 7.03 11.99 24.62
N PRO A 23 6.35 11.67 25.74
CA PRO A 23 5.66 10.37 25.92
C PRO A 23 4.57 10.12 24.86
N TRP A 24 4.11 11.19 24.19
CA TRP A 24 3.17 11.14 23.07
C TRP A 24 3.76 10.53 21.79
N LEU A 25 5.06 10.72 21.51
CA LEU A 25 5.72 10.08 20.35
C LEU A 25 5.99 8.59 20.58
N ALA A 26 6.26 8.18 21.82
CA ALA A 26 6.41 6.77 22.20
C ALA A 26 5.05 6.03 22.19
N ALA A 27 3.97 6.69 22.59
CA ALA A 27 2.60 6.17 22.47
C ALA A 27 2.12 6.09 21.01
N CYS A 28 2.62 6.97 20.13
CA CYS A 28 2.41 6.90 18.69
C CYS A 28 3.39 5.93 17.99
N LYS A 29 4.10 5.09 18.73
CA LYS A 29 4.44 3.74 18.24
C LYS A 29 3.17 2.89 18.32
N ARG A 30 2.10 3.34 17.62
CA ARG A 30 1.02 2.44 17.21
C ARG A 30 1.72 1.21 16.68
N ARG A 31 1.30 0.05 17.17
CA ARG A 31 1.78 -1.28 16.81
C ARG A 31 1.66 -1.44 15.29
N VAL A 32 2.58 -0.83 14.54
CA VAL A 32 2.82 -1.05 13.14
C VAL A 32 3.15 -2.52 13.12
N PHE A 33 2.26 -3.28 12.48
CA PHE A 33 2.34 -4.71 12.37
C PHE A 33 3.64 -5.01 11.60
N THR A 34 4.77 -5.11 12.31
CA THR A 34 6.07 -5.44 11.74
C THR A 34 6.03 -6.93 11.46
N VAL A 35 5.37 -7.30 10.37
CA VAL A 35 5.55 -8.63 9.80
C VAL A 35 7.00 -8.65 9.36
N SER A 36 7.83 -9.37 10.11
CA SER A 36 9.21 -9.68 9.73
C SER A 36 9.17 -10.64 8.54
N LEU A 37 8.69 -10.15 7.40
CA LEU A 37 8.72 -10.89 6.15
C LEU A 37 10.19 -11.01 5.73
N PRO A 38 10.62 -12.20 5.27
CA PRO A 38 11.95 -12.33 4.69
C PRO A 38 12.07 -11.33 3.55
N LYS A 39 13.19 -10.58 3.50
CA LYS A 39 13.41 -9.46 2.57
C LYS A 39 13.07 -9.80 1.12
N LYS A 40 13.22 -11.07 0.74
CA LYS A 40 12.94 -11.62 -0.59
C LYS A 40 11.47 -11.54 -1.04
N ASP A 41 10.50 -11.53 -0.12
CA ASP A 41 9.08 -11.70 -0.46
C ASP A 41 8.19 -10.50 -0.06
N VAL A 42 8.82 -9.38 0.34
CA VAL A 42 8.11 -8.21 0.86
C VAL A 42 7.17 -7.61 -0.19
N TYR A 43 7.60 -7.52 -1.44
CA TYR A 43 6.79 -6.94 -2.53
C TYR A 43 5.54 -7.78 -2.83
N THR A 44 5.70 -9.10 -2.93
CA THR A 44 4.59 -10.02 -3.16
C THR A 44 3.61 -9.99 -1.99
N GLY A 45 4.10 -10.02 -0.74
CA GLY A 45 3.25 -9.91 0.44
C GLY A 45 2.49 -8.59 0.52
N LEU A 46 3.16 -7.46 0.25
CA LEU A 46 2.54 -6.14 0.25
C LEU A 46 1.47 -6.01 -0.84
N SER A 47 1.75 -6.53 -2.05
CA SER A 47 0.79 -6.53 -3.15
C SER A 47 -0.46 -7.37 -2.86
N LEU A 48 -0.33 -8.48 -2.12
CA LEU A 48 -1.47 -9.31 -1.70
C LEU A 48 -2.29 -8.62 -0.61
N ALA A 49 -1.64 -7.96 0.35
CA ALA A 49 -2.33 -7.20 1.38
C ALA A 49 -3.13 -6.03 0.78
N LEU A 50 -2.51 -5.31 -0.16
CA LEU A 50 -3.19 -4.26 -0.93
C LEU A 50 -4.34 -4.85 -1.76
N PHE A 51 -4.15 -6.00 -2.42
CA PHE A 51 -5.23 -6.67 -3.16
C PHE A 51 -6.44 -6.94 -2.28
N LEU A 52 -6.26 -7.49 -1.07
CA LEU A 52 -7.35 -7.76 -0.14
C LEU A 52 -8.08 -6.48 0.29
N LEU A 53 -7.34 -5.40 0.53
CA LEU A 53 -7.92 -4.10 0.87
C LEU A 53 -8.77 -3.57 -0.29
N HIS A 54 -8.23 -3.54 -1.50
CA HIS A 54 -8.95 -3.08 -2.69
C HIS A 54 -10.18 -3.97 -2.98
N PHE A 55 -10.08 -5.29 -2.78
CA PHE A 55 -11.19 -6.22 -2.96
C PHE A 55 -12.30 -5.94 -1.95
N GLY A 56 -11.96 -5.71 -0.68
CA GLY A 56 -12.92 -5.33 0.36
C GLY A 56 -13.64 -4.01 0.04
N VAL A 57 -12.91 -3.00 -0.44
CA VAL A 57 -13.51 -1.72 -0.87
C VAL A 57 -14.44 -1.93 -2.06
N LEU A 58 -14.03 -2.71 -3.07
CA LEU A 58 -14.87 -3.01 -4.24
C LEU A 58 -16.15 -3.75 -3.82
N MET A 59 -16.06 -4.75 -2.94
CA MET A 59 -17.23 -5.47 -2.44
C MET A 59 -18.14 -4.56 -1.62
N SER A 60 -17.59 -3.71 -0.77
CA SER A 60 -18.36 -2.71 -0.03
C SER A 60 -19.14 -1.80 -1.00
N ASP A 61 -18.48 -1.27 -2.03
CA ASP A 61 -19.11 -0.39 -3.01
C ASP A 61 -20.19 -1.13 -3.83
N LEU A 62 -19.96 -2.39 -4.21
CA LEU A 62 -20.96 -3.22 -4.90
C LEU A 62 -22.19 -3.50 -4.04
N THR A 63 -22.00 -3.84 -2.76
CA THR A 63 -23.13 -4.08 -1.85
C THR A 63 -23.95 -2.81 -1.61
N LEU A 64 -23.29 -1.66 -1.45
CA LEU A 64 -23.96 -0.37 -1.31
C LEU A 64 -24.75 -0.03 -2.58
N HIS A 65 -24.15 -0.21 -3.76
CA HIS A 65 -24.81 0.08 -5.03
C HIS A 65 -26.00 -0.85 -5.30
N HIS A 66 -25.84 -2.16 -5.07
CA HIS A 66 -26.89 -3.15 -5.34
C HIS A 66 -28.05 -3.10 -4.34
N VAL A 67 -27.78 -2.89 -3.04
CA VAL A 67 -28.81 -2.95 -1.99
C VAL A 67 -29.46 -1.58 -1.77
N ALA A 68 -28.68 -0.51 -1.73
CA ALA A 68 -29.22 0.80 -1.35
C ALA A 68 -29.76 1.59 -2.56
N GLN A 69 -29.41 1.23 -3.80
CA GLN A 69 -29.70 1.99 -5.03
C GLN A 69 -29.34 3.50 -4.96
N THR A 70 -28.60 3.92 -3.93
CA THR A 70 -28.16 5.30 -3.76
C THR A 70 -26.80 5.48 -4.41
N ALA A 71 -26.78 5.96 -5.66
CA ALA A 71 -25.55 6.34 -6.35
C ALA A 71 -24.81 7.51 -5.65
N GLU A 72 -25.57 8.34 -4.92
CA GLU A 72 -25.14 9.56 -4.22
C GLU A 72 -24.06 9.35 -3.14
N ARG A 73 -23.96 8.14 -2.57
CA ARG A 73 -23.05 7.84 -1.45
C ARG A 73 -21.90 6.90 -1.80
N SER A 74 -21.72 6.59 -3.09
CA SER A 74 -20.53 5.86 -3.55
C SER A 74 -19.28 6.72 -3.36
N SER A 75 -18.11 6.11 -3.18
CA SER A 75 -16.83 6.74 -2.77
C SER A 75 -16.21 7.66 -3.84
N HIS A 76 -17.03 8.44 -4.55
CA HIS A 76 -16.70 9.27 -5.70
C HIS A 76 -15.61 10.31 -5.39
N ARG A 77 -15.61 10.87 -4.18
CA ARG A 77 -14.58 11.83 -3.75
C ARG A 77 -13.16 11.24 -3.67
N TYR A 78 -13.04 9.92 -3.58
CA TYR A 78 -11.76 9.23 -3.42
C TYR A 78 -11.43 8.30 -4.60
N THR A 79 -12.17 8.36 -5.71
CA THR A 79 -11.99 7.49 -6.88
C THR A 79 -10.62 7.64 -7.51
N VAL A 80 -10.15 8.88 -7.67
CA VAL A 80 -8.80 9.15 -8.20
C VAL A 80 -7.72 8.56 -7.29
N THR A 81 -7.84 8.74 -5.97
CA THR A 81 -6.89 8.17 -5.01
C THR A 81 -6.92 6.64 -5.00
N LEU A 82 -8.10 6.04 -5.14
CA LEU A 82 -8.28 4.59 -5.25
C LEU A 82 -7.68 4.04 -6.55
N MET A 83 -7.84 4.75 -7.67
CA MET A 83 -7.21 4.40 -8.94
C MET A 83 -5.69 4.42 -8.85
N LEU A 84 -5.12 5.47 -8.25
CA LEU A 84 -3.68 5.54 -8.03
C LEU A 84 -3.19 4.41 -7.10
N SER A 85 -3.94 4.07 -6.04
CA SER A 85 -3.55 2.97 -5.16
C SER A 85 -3.61 1.60 -5.84
N HIS A 86 -4.55 1.37 -6.75
CA HIS A 86 -4.58 0.17 -7.59
C HIS A 86 -3.36 0.07 -8.50
N VAL A 87 -2.96 1.17 -9.16
CA VAL A 87 -1.76 1.21 -10.01
C VAL A 87 -0.50 0.91 -9.19
N MET A 88 -0.39 1.50 -7.99
CA MET A 88 0.73 1.21 -7.08
C MET A 88 0.75 -0.26 -6.62
N SER A 89 -0.42 -0.84 -6.33
CA SER A 89 -0.54 -2.26 -5.97
C SER A 89 -0.12 -3.18 -7.10
N PHE A 90 -0.55 -2.88 -8.33
CA PHE A 90 -0.14 -3.61 -9.53
C PHE A 90 1.38 -3.50 -9.76
N TYR A 91 1.96 -2.31 -9.65
CA TYR A 91 3.40 -2.10 -9.82
C TYR A 91 4.23 -2.87 -8.78
N LEU A 92 3.80 -2.87 -7.51
CA LEU A 92 4.44 -3.66 -6.45
C LEU A 92 4.34 -5.17 -6.73
N SER A 93 3.21 -5.64 -7.24
CA SER A 93 3.03 -7.04 -7.64
C SER A 93 3.95 -7.40 -8.81
N LEU A 94 4.07 -6.52 -9.80
CA LEU A 94 4.94 -6.69 -10.95
C LEU A 94 6.41 -6.79 -10.51
N LEU A 95 6.88 -5.88 -9.64
CA LEU A 95 8.22 -5.96 -9.05
C LEU A 95 8.42 -7.29 -8.32
N GLY A 96 7.46 -7.72 -7.50
CA GLY A 96 7.49 -9.01 -6.83
C GLY A 96 7.62 -10.18 -7.81
N SER A 97 6.90 -10.13 -8.93
CA SER A 97 6.97 -11.15 -9.99
C SER A 97 8.35 -11.21 -10.64
N VAL A 98 8.94 -10.06 -11.00
CA VAL A 98 10.27 -10.00 -11.62
C VAL A 98 11.35 -10.49 -10.68
N TYR A 99 11.34 -10.05 -9.41
CA TYR A 99 12.31 -10.50 -8.41
C TYR A 99 12.19 -12.00 -8.12
N SER A 100 10.96 -12.51 -8.02
CA SER A 100 10.74 -13.95 -7.80
C SER A 100 11.18 -14.81 -8.99
N LEU A 101 11.08 -14.29 -10.22
CA LEU A 101 11.53 -14.96 -11.42
C LEU A 101 13.06 -15.03 -11.47
N GLN A 102 13.75 -13.92 -11.13
CA GLN A 102 15.21 -13.88 -11.06
C GLN A 102 15.77 -14.79 -9.95
N ALA A 103 15.04 -14.97 -8.85
CA ALA A 103 15.44 -15.84 -7.75
C ALA A 103 15.34 -17.35 -8.08
N GLY A 104 14.80 -17.74 -9.24
CA GLY A 104 14.73 -19.14 -9.69
C GLY A 104 13.74 -20.04 -8.94
N ALA A 105 12.97 -19.50 -7.99
CA ALA A 105 12.04 -20.26 -7.17
C ALA A 105 10.68 -20.44 -7.88
N ARG A 106 10.51 -21.53 -8.63
CA ARG A 106 9.33 -21.82 -9.47
C ARG A 106 7.96 -21.66 -8.78
N ARG A 107 7.85 -22.01 -7.49
CA ARG A 107 6.60 -21.87 -6.73
C ARG A 107 6.33 -20.41 -6.32
N LEU A 108 7.37 -19.69 -5.89
CA LEU A 108 7.23 -18.28 -5.50
C LEU A 108 6.93 -17.41 -6.71
N SER A 109 7.55 -17.70 -7.86
CA SER A 109 7.27 -16.98 -9.10
C SER A 109 5.85 -17.20 -9.59
N ALA A 110 5.32 -18.42 -9.50
CA ALA A 110 3.93 -18.70 -9.81
C ALA A 110 2.96 -17.90 -8.91
N VAL A 111 3.22 -17.83 -7.60
CA VAL A 111 2.40 -17.05 -6.66
C VAL A 111 2.48 -15.55 -6.95
N ALA A 112 3.66 -15.03 -7.26
CA ALA A 112 3.84 -13.62 -7.58
C ALA A 112 3.14 -13.24 -8.89
N LEU A 113 3.24 -14.08 -9.93
CA LEU A 113 2.51 -13.91 -11.19
C LEU A 113 0.99 -13.97 -10.97
N LEU A 114 0.50 -14.91 -10.15
CA LEU A 114 -0.91 -14.97 -9.79
C LEU A 114 -1.37 -13.69 -9.08
N SER A 115 -0.58 -13.16 -8.14
CA SER A 115 -0.84 -11.87 -7.50
C SER A 115 -0.92 -10.73 -8.53
N THR A 116 -0.07 -10.76 -9.56
CA THR A 116 -0.06 -9.74 -10.61
C THR A 116 -1.34 -9.81 -11.44
N CYS A 117 -1.75 -11.01 -11.86
CA CYS A 117 -3.02 -11.22 -12.55
C CYS A 117 -4.21 -10.76 -11.70
N LEU A 118 -4.26 -11.14 -10.42
CA LEU A 118 -5.34 -10.75 -9.51
C LEU A 118 -5.43 -9.23 -9.33
N ASN A 119 -4.31 -8.55 -9.13
CA ASN A 119 -4.27 -7.09 -9.01
C ASN A 119 -4.73 -6.40 -10.31
N LEU A 120 -4.34 -6.93 -11.47
CA LEU A 120 -4.78 -6.42 -12.78
C LEU A 120 -6.29 -6.62 -12.97
N THR A 121 -6.81 -7.81 -12.71
CA THR A 121 -8.24 -8.10 -12.81
C THR A 121 -9.05 -7.19 -11.90
N LEU A 122 -8.56 -6.94 -10.68
CA LEU A 122 -9.24 -6.05 -9.74
C LEU A 122 -9.25 -4.59 -10.20
N PHE A 123 -8.14 -4.13 -10.80
CA PHE A 123 -8.06 -2.80 -11.41
C PHE A 123 -9.07 -2.65 -12.56
N LEU A 124 -9.15 -3.64 -13.46
CA LEU A 124 -10.11 -3.63 -14.56
C LEU A 124 -11.56 -3.69 -14.08
N ALA A 125 -11.85 -4.52 -13.06
CA ALA A 125 -13.17 -4.59 -12.46
C ALA A 125 -13.57 -3.24 -11.84
N ARG A 126 -12.65 -2.59 -11.13
CA ARG A 126 -12.90 -1.26 -10.56
C ARG A 126 -13.10 -0.21 -11.65
N PHE A 127 -12.25 -0.19 -12.67
CA PHE A 127 -12.38 0.73 -13.80
C PHE A 127 -13.73 0.55 -14.52
N SER A 128 -14.14 -0.70 -14.74
CA SER A 128 -15.44 -1.03 -15.35
C SER A 128 -16.61 -0.56 -14.49
N PHE A 129 -16.51 -0.72 -13.16
CA PHE A 129 -17.53 -0.25 -12.23
C PHE A 129 -17.66 1.28 -12.26
N GLU A 130 -16.55 2.02 -12.23
CA GLU A 130 -16.57 3.49 -12.35
C GLU A 130 -17.18 3.92 -13.70
N PHE A 131 -16.87 3.23 -14.79
CA PHE A 131 -17.45 3.52 -16.10
C PHE A 131 -18.98 3.34 -16.11
N VAL A 132 -19.49 2.24 -15.55
CA VAL A 132 -20.94 1.98 -15.43
C VAL A 132 -21.60 3.04 -14.55
N VAL A 133 -20.98 3.40 -13.42
CA VAL A 133 -21.50 4.43 -12.52
C VAL A 133 -21.60 5.78 -13.23
N ILE A 134 -20.60 6.19 -14.01
CA ILE A 134 -20.63 7.44 -14.79
C ILE A 134 -21.77 7.42 -15.82
N GLN A 135 -21.93 6.32 -16.56
CA GLN A 135 -23.00 6.17 -17.56
C GLN A 135 -24.39 6.25 -16.91
N TYR A 136 -24.58 5.58 -15.77
CA TYR A 136 -25.87 5.53 -15.08
C TYR A 136 -26.19 6.83 -14.33
N ARG A 137 -25.18 7.58 -13.87
CA ARG A 137 -25.39 8.86 -13.17
C ARG A 137 -25.87 9.99 -14.09
N GLY A 138 -25.93 9.75 -15.41
CA GLY A 138 -26.55 10.64 -16.38
C GLY A 138 -26.27 12.10 -16.06
N GLU A 139 -25.06 12.57 -16.35
CA GLU A 139 -24.85 14.01 -16.45
C GLU A 139 -25.76 14.45 -17.60
N LEU A 140 -27.00 14.82 -17.21
CA LEU A 140 -28.03 15.42 -18.01
C LEU A 140 -27.38 16.59 -18.75
N TYR A 141 -27.07 16.36 -20.02
CA TYR A 141 -27.10 17.42 -21.01
C TYR A 141 -28.55 17.78 -21.30
#